data_AF-A0A972XQR1-F1
#
_entry.id   AF-A0A972XQR1-F1
#
_cell.length_a   1.000
_cell.length_b   1.000
_cell.length_c   1.000
_cell.angle_alpha   90.00
_cell.angle_beta   90.00
_cell.angle_gamma   90.00
#
_symmetry.space_group_name_H-M   'P 1'
#
loop_
_entity.id
_entity.type
_entity.pdbx_description
1 polymer ?
#
loop_
_entity_poly.entity_id
_entity_poly.type
_entity_poly.pdbx_seq_one_letter_code
_entity_poly.pdbx_strand_id
1 'polypeptide(L)'
;MQNDTLSIFKAVSTGVLLTAFLAVVSLSASAQTAGNSGMDSLERFVSETRSGRADFVQTVTSPARTGEAPRVKTSTGTFEFLRPNRFRFFYQKPFEQTIVADGETLWLHDVDLNQVTTRKLSQVLNGTPAAVIAAAGNLKGLQADFTLSALPEKAGLQWVMATPKTRDGQVQNISVGFRLTAQGSELASLEILDSFGQRSVMTFSRFEANPTFSASHFQFKPPAGADVLRQ
;
A
#
# COMPACT_ATOMS: atom_id res chain seq x y z
N MET A 1 -64.34 -15.10 -79.50
CA MET A 1 -64.87 -16.24 -78.73
C MET A 1 -63.69 -17.13 -78.38
N GLN A 2 -63.54 -17.50 -77.10
CA GLN A 2 -62.42 -18.28 -76.54
C GLN A 2 -61.06 -17.54 -76.61
N ASN A 3 -60.20 -17.54 -75.59
CA ASN A 3 -59.83 -18.65 -74.71
C ASN A 3 -59.05 -18.13 -73.47
N ASP A 4 -58.92 -19.03 -72.49
CA ASP A 4 -57.87 -19.13 -71.47
C ASP A 4 -57.83 -18.10 -70.32
N THR A 5 -57.95 -18.58 -69.08
CA THR A 5 -56.83 -18.63 -68.12
C THR A 5 -57.23 -19.47 -66.89
N LEU A 6 -56.31 -20.33 -66.45
CA LEU A 6 -56.42 -21.32 -65.37
C LEU A 6 -56.82 -20.74 -64.00
N SER A 7 -57.65 -21.52 -63.29
CA SER A 7 -58.03 -21.38 -61.89
C SER A 7 -56.95 -21.92 -60.95
N ILE A 8 -56.52 -21.12 -59.98
CA ILE A 8 -55.57 -21.50 -58.93
C ILE A 8 -56.20 -21.23 -57.55
N PHE A 9 -56.44 -22.33 -56.84
CA PHE A 9 -56.42 -22.58 -55.38
C PHE A 9 -57.22 -21.71 -54.38
N LYS A 10 -58.21 -22.37 -53.76
CA LYS A 10 -58.40 -22.66 -52.32
C LYS A 10 -57.80 -21.64 -51.32
N ALA A 11 -58.60 -20.85 -50.62
CA ALA A 11 -59.42 -21.20 -49.43
C ALA A 11 -58.67 -21.05 -48.09
N VAL A 12 -59.23 -20.18 -47.22
CA VAL A 12 -59.32 -20.29 -45.74
C VAL A 12 -58.00 -20.10 -44.98
N SER A 13 -57.86 -19.44 -43.84
CA SER A 13 -58.63 -18.56 -42.97
C SER A 13 -57.61 -18.11 -41.90
N THR A 14 -57.69 -16.84 -41.52
CA THR A 14 -57.32 -16.24 -40.22
C THR A 14 -56.69 -17.14 -39.14
N GLY A 15 -55.49 -16.75 -38.69
CA GLY A 15 -54.86 -17.27 -37.47
C GLY A 15 -53.52 -16.59 -37.20
N VAL A 16 -53.54 -15.54 -36.38
CA VAL A 16 -52.38 -14.76 -35.93
C VAL A 16 -51.45 -15.67 -35.11
N LEU A 17 -50.24 -15.95 -35.63
CA LEU A 17 -49.14 -16.54 -34.86
C LEU A 17 -48.30 -15.41 -34.26
N LEU A 18 -48.55 -15.10 -32.98
CA LEU A 18 -47.68 -14.25 -32.18
C LEU A 18 -46.58 -15.15 -31.60
N THR A 19 -45.40 -15.11 -32.22
CA THR A 19 -44.19 -15.77 -31.71
C THR A 19 -43.74 -15.10 -30.41
N ALA A 20 -43.88 -15.81 -29.30
CA ALA A 20 -43.43 -15.38 -27.98
C ALA A 20 -41.89 -15.31 -27.95
N PHE A 21 -41.36 -14.10 -27.89
CA PHE A 21 -39.94 -13.82 -27.64
C PHE A 21 -39.69 -13.99 -26.14
N LEU A 22 -39.20 -15.15 -25.69
CA LEU A 22 -38.68 -15.32 -24.34
C LEU A 22 -37.32 -14.59 -24.24
N ALA A 23 -37.35 -13.31 -23.88
CA ALA A 23 -36.16 -12.60 -23.44
C ALA A 23 -35.81 -13.06 -22.03
N VAL A 24 -34.94 -14.07 -21.93
CA VAL A 24 -34.23 -14.38 -20.68
C VAL A 24 -33.25 -13.24 -20.44
N VAL A 25 -33.71 -12.22 -19.73
CA VAL A 25 -32.85 -11.17 -19.19
C VAL A 25 -32.11 -11.80 -18.00
N SER A 26 -30.94 -12.35 -18.26
CA SER A 26 -29.98 -12.71 -17.22
C SER A 26 -29.52 -11.42 -16.53
N LEU A 27 -30.22 -11.05 -15.45
CA LEU A 27 -29.72 -10.09 -14.47
C LEU A 27 -28.48 -10.71 -13.82
N SER A 28 -27.32 -10.45 -14.41
CA SER A 28 -26.05 -10.58 -13.71
C SER A 28 -26.05 -9.52 -12.61
N ALA A 29 -26.55 -9.89 -11.44
CA ALA A 29 -26.37 -9.13 -10.23
C ALA A 29 -24.87 -9.10 -9.94
N SER A 30 -24.20 -8.05 -10.40
CA SER A 30 -22.88 -7.68 -9.90
C SER A 30 -23.05 -7.43 -8.40
N ALA A 31 -22.72 -8.43 -7.59
CA ALA A 31 -22.54 -8.24 -6.16
C ALA A 31 -21.41 -7.24 -5.99
N GLN A 32 -21.76 -5.95 -5.90
CA GLN A 32 -20.87 -4.94 -5.37
C GLN A 32 -20.63 -5.36 -3.92
N THR A 33 -19.48 -5.94 -3.64
CA THR A 33 -18.96 -6.11 -2.28
C THR A 33 -18.66 -4.73 -1.73
N ALA A 34 -19.73 -4.01 -1.37
CA ALA A 34 -19.65 -2.74 -0.67
C ALA A 34 -19.21 -3.05 0.78
N GLY A 35 -17.94 -2.75 1.10
CA GLY A 35 -17.51 -2.67 2.51
C GLY A 35 -16.11 -3.16 2.84
N ASN A 36 -15.41 -3.86 1.95
CA ASN A 36 -14.11 -4.47 2.27
C ASN A 36 -13.03 -4.13 1.23
N SER A 37 -13.04 -2.94 0.64
CA SER A 37 -11.97 -2.58 -0.29
C SER A 37 -10.67 -2.24 0.45
N GLY A 38 -9.55 -2.28 -0.27
CA GLY A 38 -8.27 -1.72 0.21
C GLY A 38 -8.41 -0.27 0.65
N MET A 39 -9.18 0.54 -0.09
CA MET A 39 -9.37 1.96 0.23
C MET A 39 -10.11 2.15 1.55
N ASP A 40 -11.16 1.35 1.81
CA ASP A 40 -11.88 1.38 3.09
C ASP A 40 -10.94 1.01 4.25
N SER A 41 -10.06 0.03 4.03
CA SER A 41 -9.09 -0.40 5.03
C SER A 41 -8.03 0.67 5.32
N LEU A 42 -7.54 1.37 4.29
CA LEU A 42 -6.62 2.49 4.45
C LEU A 42 -7.28 3.65 5.19
N GLU A 43 -8.51 4.01 4.82
CA GLU A 43 -9.24 5.10 5.46
C GLU A 43 -9.49 4.81 6.95
N ARG A 44 -9.89 3.58 7.27
CA ARG A 44 -10.04 3.12 8.66
C ARG A 44 -8.72 3.21 9.41
N PHE A 45 -7.65 2.65 8.85
CA PHE A 45 -6.33 2.67 9.48
C PHE A 45 -5.81 4.09 9.74
N VAL A 46 -5.99 5.01 8.79
CA VAL A 46 -5.52 6.39 8.92
C VAL A 46 -6.37 7.19 9.92
N SER A 47 -7.67 6.91 10.03
CA SER A 47 -8.58 7.63 10.93
C SER A 47 -8.52 7.12 12.38
N GLU A 48 -8.39 5.81 12.58
CA GLU A 48 -8.48 5.16 13.91
C GLU A 48 -7.13 4.92 14.57
N THR A 49 -6.05 4.83 13.79
CA THR A 49 -4.69 4.59 14.33
C THR A 49 -3.92 5.90 14.42
N ARG A 50 -3.52 6.34 15.60
CA ARG A 50 -2.69 7.54 15.82
C ARG A 50 -1.25 7.17 16.16
N SER A 51 -1.06 6.06 16.85
CA SER A 51 0.25 5.44 17.07
C SER A 51 0.19 3.96 16.73
N GLY A 52 1.35 3.37 16.47
CA GLY A 52 1.45 1.93 16.28
C GLY A 52 2.84 1.41 16.61
N ARG A 53 2.89 0.13 16.95
CA ARG A 53 4.13 -0.65 17.10
C ARG A 53 3.95 -1.99 16.39
N ALA A 54 4.99 -2.46 15.73
CA ALA A 54 5.04 -3.80 15.17
C ALA A 54 6.48 -4.26 15.00
N ASP A 55 6.70 -5.56 14.95
CA ASP A 55 7.95 -6.08 14.40
C ASP A 55 7.83 -6.24 12.91
N PHE A 56 8.97 -6.18 12.25
CA PHE A 56 9.05 -6.39 10.82
C PHE A 56 10.12 -7.38 10.42
N VAL A 57 9.86 -8.05 9.31
CA VAL A 57 10.87 -8.67 8.46
C VAL A 57 10.87 -7.90 7.14
N GLN A 58 12.00 -7.35 6.76
CA GLN A 58 12.21 -6.68 5.49
C GLN A 58 13.05 -7.55 4.57
N THR A 59 12.61 -7.71 3.32
CA THR A 59 13.35 -8.36 2.25
C THR A 59 13.54 -7.37 1.11
N VAL A 60 14.78 -7.05 0.80
CA VAL A 60 15.16 -6.17 -0.31
C VAL A 60 15.76 -7.03 -1.43
N THR A 61 15.11 -7.00 -2.59
CA THR A 61 15.54 -7.71 -3.79
C THR A 61 15.99 -6.70 -4.83
N SER A 62 17.27 -6.72 -5.18
CA SER A 62 17.80 -5.95 -6.32
C SER A 62 17.56 -6.69 -7.63
N PRO A 63 17.33 -5.99 -8.75
CA PRO A 63 17.17 -6.62 -10.05
C PRO A 63 18.43 -7.43 -10.40
N ALA A 64 18.20 -8.60 -11.03
CA ALA A 64 19.29 -9.44 -11.51
C ALA A 64 20.04 -8.75 -12.65
N ARG A 65 21.37 -8.90 -12.66
CA ARG A 65 22.17 -8.67 -13.87
C ARG A 65 22.09 -9.91 -14.76
N THR A 66 22.29 -9.72 -16.06
CA THR A 66 22.29 -10.82 -17.03
C THR A 66 23.24 -11.93 -16.59
N GLY A 67 22.71 -13.14 -16.34
CA GLY A 67 23.50 -14.30 -15.90
C GLY A 67 23.72 -14.42 -14.39
N GLU A 68 23.22 -13.50 -13.57
CA GLU A 68 23.31 -13.56 -12.10
C GLU A 68 21.93 -13.79 -11.46
N ALA A 69 21.91 -14.45 -10.30
CA ALA A 69 20.70 -14.51 -9.48
C ALA A 69 20.40 -13.11 -8.87
N PRO A 70 19.12 -12.75 -8.64
CA PRO A 70 18.76 -11.54 -7.91
C PRO A 70 19.43 -11.50 -6.54
N ARG A 71 19.94 -10.33 -6.14
CA ARG A 71 20.52 -10.15 -4.81
C ARG A 71 19.42 -9.89 -3.82
N VAL A 72 19.37 -10.70 -2.77
CA VAL A 72 18.37 -10.59 -1.71
C VAL A 72 19.06 -10.27 -0.39
N LYS A 73 18.56 -9.26 0.31
CA LYS A 73 18.97 -8.93 1.69
C LYS A 73 17.75 -9.00 2.58
N THR A 74 17.89 -9.66 3.74
CA THR A 74 16.84 -9.72 4.75
C THR A 74 17.28 -8.97 5.99
N SER A 75 16.36 -8.24 6.60
CA SER A 75 16.60 -7.52 7.85
C SER A 75 15.39 -7.64 8.76
N THR A 76 15.60 -7.56 10.07
CA THR A 76 14.51 -7.66 11.06
C THR A 76 14.62 -6.55 12.08
N GLY A 77 13.49 -6.17 12.66
CA GLY A 77 13.49 -5.11 13.65
C GLY A 77 12.10 -4.76 14.15
N THR A 78 12.01 -3.60 14.77
CA THR A 78 10.75 -3.03 15.27
C THR A 78 10.49 -1.69 14.59
N PHE A 79 9.24 -1.47 14.22
CA PHE A 79 8.72 -0.24 13.66
C PHE A 79 7.72 0.36 14.64
N GLU A 80 7.91 1.63 14.98
CA GLU A 80 7.03 2.40 15.84
C GLU A 80 6.71 3.73 15.17
N PHE A 81 5.47 4.21 15.32
CA PHE A 81 5.09 5.52 14.83
C PHE A 81 4.11 6.22 15.76
N LEU A 82 4.16 7.55 15.71
CA LEU A 82 3.21 8.44 16.36
C LEU A 82 2.91 9.58 15.38
N ARG A 83 1.66 9.68 14.96
CA ARG A 83 1.25 10.72 14.02
C ARG A 83 1.17 12.09 14.71
N PRO A 84 1.44 13.18 13.98
CA PRO A 84 2.06 13.20 12.65
C PRO A 84 3.59 13.05 12.72
N ASN A 85 4.20 12.55 11.64
CA ASN A 85 5.62 12.69 11.30
C ASN A 85 6.67 12.12 12.28
N ARG A 86 6.27 11.40 13.32
CA ARG A 86 7.21 10.71 14.21
C ARG A 86 7.21 9.23 13.96
N PHE A 87 8.40 8.67 13.79
CA PHE A 87 8.57 7.24 13.70
C PHE A 87 9.97 6.81 14.13
N ARG A 88 10.09 5.54 14.48
CA ARG A 88 11.36 4.87 14.76
C ARG A 88 11.37 3.53 14.06
N PHE A 89 12.41 3.28 13.28
CA PHE A 89 12.85 1.95 12.96
C PHE A 89 14.05 1.59 13.82
N PHE A 90 14.00 0.41 14.40
CA PHE A 90 15.14 -0.21 15.05
C PHE A 90 15.43 -1.52 14.32
N TYR A 91 16.45 -1.52 13.47
CA TYR A 91 16.97 -2.70 12.81
C TYR A 91 17.87 -3.45 13.80
N GLN A 92 17.61 -4.73 13.97
CA GLN A 92 18.32 -5.63 14.88
C GLN A 92 19.28 -6.57 14.15
N LYS A 93 18.90 -7.00 12.94
CA LYS A 93 19.69 -7.95 12.13
C LYS A 93 19.67 -7.54 10.67
N PRO A 94 20.75 -7.84 9.91
CA PRO A 94 22.03 -8.40 10.38
C PRO A 94 22.95 -7.38 11.08
N PHE A 95 22.68 -6.09 10.93
CA PHE A 95 23.43 -5.00 11.55
C PHE A 95 22.46 -4.11 12.33
N GLU A 96 22.92 -3.54 13.43
CA GLU A 96 22.11 -2.65 14.23
C GLU A 96 22.09 -1.24 13.63
N GLN A 97 20.89 -0.77 13.30
CA GLN A 97 20.70 0.55 12.73
C GLN A 97 19.42 1.17 13.29
N THR A 98 19.49 2.44 13.68
CA THR A 98 18.30 3.18 14.11
C THR A 98 17.98 4.29 13.13
N ILE A 99 16.73 4.34 12.69
CA ILE A 99 16.20 5.48 11.91
C ILE A 99 15.11 6.14 12.76
N VAL A 100 15.27 7.41 13.10
CA VAL A 100 14.29 8.15 13.91
C VAL A 100 13.86 9.41 13.17
N ALA A 101 12.56 9.59 13.00
CA ALA A 101 11.98 10.89 12.69
C ALA A 101 11.38 11.48 13.96
N ASP A 102 11.86 12.65 14.37
CA ASP A 102 11.40 13.35 15.57
C ASP A 102 10.22 14.32 15.31
N GLY A 103 9.83 14.45 14.04
CA GLY A 103 8.79 15.37 13.56
C GLY A 103 9.33 16.39 12.55
N GLU A 104 10.63 16.70 12.60
CA GLU A 104 11.28 17.69 11.74
C GLU A 104 12.56 17.16 11.09
N THR A 105 13.32 16.33 11.81
CA THR A 105 14.60 15.77 11.39
C THR A 105 14.53 14.25 11.30
N LEU A 106 15.12 13.72 10.23
CA LEU A 106 15.41 12.30 10.10
C LEU A 106 16.85 12.05 10.56
N TRP A 107 17.00 11.22 11.58
CA TRP A 107 18.26 10.73 12.11
C TRP A 107 18.46 9.29 11.67
N LEU A 108 19.64 8.99 11.13
CA LEU A 108 20.04 7.63 10.79
C LEU A 108 21.35 7.32 11.49
N HIS A 109 21.32 6.35 12.40
CA HIS A 109 22.46 5.93 13.19
C HIS A 109 22.85 4.50 12.81
N ASP A 110 24.05 4.37 12.26
CA ASP A 110 24.74 3.10 12.08
C ASP A 110 25.56 2.84 13.36
N VAL A 111 25.17 1.81 14.11
CA VAL A 111 25.74 1.53 15.43
C VAL A 111 27.18 1.02 15.32
N ASP A 112 27.46 0.19 14.32
CA ASP A 112 28.76 -0.44 14.13
C ASP A 112 29.81 0.59 13.69
N LEU A 113 29.40 1.57 12.87
CA LEU A 113 30.26 2.67 12.44
C LEU A 113 30.28 3.84 13.45
N ASN A 114 29.41 3.82 14.45
CA ASN A 114 29.14 4.95 15.35
C ASN A 114 28.95 6.27 14.56
N GLN A 115 28.17 6.21 13.48
CA GLN A 115 27.97 7.33 12.56
C GLN A 115 26.49 7.72 12.53
N VAL A 116 26.23 9.01 12.66
CA VAL A 116 24.90 9.61 12.61
C VAL A 116 24.80 10.51 11.39
N THR A 117 23.83 10.25 10.52
CA THR A 117 23.47 11.14 9.42
C THR A 117 22.15 11.82 9.71
N THR A 118 22.06 13.13 9.45
CA THR A 118 20.84 13.91 9.69
C THR A 118 20.36 14.59 8.41
N ARG A 119 19.05 14.56 8.16
CA ARG A 119 18.40 15.24 7.02
C ARG A 119 17.11 15.90 7.48
N LYS A 120 16.67 16.97 6.79
CA LYS A 120 15.32 17.51 7.00
C LYS A 120 14.28 16.47 6.58
N LEU A 121 13.33 16.17 7.45
CA LEU A 121 12.31 15.16 7.18
C LEU A 121 11.54 15.46 5.89
N SER A 122 11.18 16.72 5.66
CA SER A 122 10.46 17.18 4.45
C SER A 122 11.15 16.85 3.12
N GLN A 123 12.47 16.65 3.12
CA GLN A 123 13.23 16.30 1.91
C GLN A 123 13.29 14.80 1.65
N VAL A 124 12.93 13.97 2.63
CA VAL A 124 13.10 12.50 2.59
C VAL A 124 11.80 11.72 2.80
N LEU A 125 10.68 12.40 3.03
CA LEU A 125 9.35 11.78 3.17
C LEU A 125 9.02 10.86 1.98
N ASN A 126 9.46 11.22 0.78
CA ASN A 126 9.22 10.46 -0.45
C ASN A 126 10.13 9.21 -0.60
N GLY A 127 11.17 9.08 0.23
CA GLY A 127 12.22 8.08 0.06
C GLY A 127 12.17 6.91 1.05
N THR A 128 11.31 6.95 2.07
CA THR A 128 11.23 5.86 3.07
C THR A 128 9.82 5.26 3.18
N PRO A 129 9.68 3.91 3.16
CA PRO A 129 8.39 3.26 3.25
C PRO A 129 7.52 3.69 4.44
N ALA A 130 8.09 3.80 5.64
CA ALA A 130 7.30 4.21 6.79
C ALA A 130 6.97 5.70 6.82
N ALA A 131 7.71 6.58 6.14
CA ALA A 131 7.32 7.97 6.10
C ALA A 131 5.91 8.09 5.49
N VAL A 132 5.57 7.29 4.49
CA VAL A 132 4.21 7.28 3.93
C VAL A 132 3.16 6.83 4.95
N ILE A 133 3.49 5.86 5.80
CA ILE A 133 2.58 5.37 6.85
C ILE A 133 2.47 6.36 8.03
N ALA A 134 3.59 6.92 8.48
CA ALA A 134 3.70 7.77 9.67
C ALA A 134 3.40 9.26 9.40
N ALA A 135 3.62 9.73 8.17
CA ALA A 135 3.29 11.10 7.76
C ALA A 135 1.83 11.26 7.34
N ALA A 136 1.12 10.17 7.04
CA ALA A 136 -0.31 10.18 6.77
C ALA A 136 -1.11 10.61 8.01
N GLY A 137 -1.24 11.91 8.25
CA GLY A 137 -2.12 12.44 9.29
C GLY A 137 -3.60 12.27 8.95
N ASN A 138 -3.91 12.23 7.66
CA ASN A 138 -5.23 11.93 7.09
C ASN A 138 -5.09 11.46 5.63
N LEU A 139 -6.19 10.94 5.07
CA LEU A 139 -6.23 10.44 3.69
C LEU A 139 -5.97 11.57 2.65
N LYS A 140 -6.43 12.80 2.93
CA LYS A 140 -6.24 13.95 2.05
C LYS A 140 -4.76 14.32 1.87
N GLY A 141 -3.96 14.20 2.92
CA GLY A 141 -2.51 14.41 2.87
C GLY A 141 -1.84 13.39 1.96
N LEU A 142 -2.18 12.10 2.10
CA LEU A 142 -1.69 11.06 1.19
C LEU A 142 -2.10 11.34 -0.26
N GLN A 143 -3.35 11.73 -0.48
CA GLN A 143 -3.87 12.05 -1.81
C GLN A 143 -3.25 13.32 -2.42
N ALA A 144 -2.61 14.18 -1.62
CA ALA A 144 -1.89 15.35 -2.16
C ALA A 144 -0.65 14.90 -2.96
N ASP A 145 0.08 13.91 -2.43
CA ASP A 145 1.35 13.46 -2.98
C ASP A 145 1.23 12.21 -3.86
N PHE A 146 0.19 11.39 -3.62
CA PHE A 146 -0.01 10.10 -4.27
C PHE A 146 -1.38 9.99 -4.95
N THR A 147 -1.40 9.27 -6.07
CA THR A 147 -2.63 8.69 -6.62
C THR A 147 -2.84 7.35 -5.93
N LEU A 148 -3.98 7.19 -5.25
CA LEU A 148 -4.32 5.97 -4.50
C LEU A 148 -5.31 5.12 -5.28
N SER A 149 -5.10 3.81 -5.30
CA SER A 149 -6.05 2.85 -5.88
C SER A 149 -6.10 1.56 -5.08
N ALA A 150 -7.29 0.98 -4.95
CA ALA A 150 -7.43 -0.38 -4.43
C ALA A 150 -6.79 -1.38 -5.40
N LEU A 151 -6.13 -2.39 -4.84
CA LEU A 151 -5.70 -3.58 -5.57
C LEU A 151 -6.57 -4.78 -5.15
N PRO A 152 -6.60 -5.85 -5.96
CA PRO A 152 -7.28 -7.09 -5.57
C PRO A 152 -6.75 -7.63 -4.24
N GLU A 153 -7.64 -8.26 -3.47
CA GLU A 153 -7.25 -8.98 -2.27
C GLU A 153 -6.22 -10.06 -2.63
N LYS A 154 -5.18 -10.17 -1.80
CA LYS A 154 -4.14 -11.18 -1.97
C LYS A 154 -3.62 -11.63 -0.62
N ALA A 155 -3.55 -12.94 -0.43
CA ALA A 155 -3.09 -13.58 0.81
C ALA A 155 -3.87 -13.11 2.06
N GLY A 156 -5.19 -12.88 1.92
CA GLY A 156 -6.05 -12.44 3.01
C GLY A 156 -5.84 -10.97 3.43
N LEU A 157 -5.17 -10.17 2.60
CA LEU A 157 -4.92 -8.76 2.86
C LEU A 157 -5.64 -7.87 1.86
N GLN A 158 -6.20 -6.77 2.36
CA GLN A 158 -6.76 -5.68 1.56
C GLN A 158 -5.64 -4.72 1.15
N TRP A 159 -5.48 -4.47 -0.14
CA TRP A 159 -4.32 -3.78 -0.67
C TRP A 159 -4.66 -2.42 -1.26
N VAL A 160 -3.80 -1.43 -1.00
CA VAL A 160 -3.82 -0.12 -1.66
C VAL A 160 -2.47 0.13 -2.32
N MET A 161 -2.50 0.56 -3.58
CA MET A 161 -1.35 1.10 -4.26
C MET A 161 -1.36 2.62 -4.16
N ALA A 162 -0.21 3.20 -3.84
CA ALA A 162 0.07 4.62 -3.84
C ALA A 162 1.17 4.90 -4.88
N THR A 163 0.82 5.61 -5.93
CA THR A 163 1.75 6.03 -6.99
C THR A 163 2.07 7.51 -6.82
N PRO A 164 3.34 7.90 -6.65
CA PRO A 164 3.71 9.31 -6.55
C PRO A 164 3.20 10.11 -7.75
N LYS A 165 2.64 11.30 -7.50
CA LYS A 165 2.21 12.21 -8.56
C LYS A 165 3.38 12.91 -9.24
N THR A 166 4.49 13.09 -8.53
CA THR A 166 5.74 13.65 -9.06
C THR A 166 6.68 12.54 -9.49
N ARG A 167 7.23 12.63 -10.72
CA ARG A 167 8.10 11.59 -11.31
C ARG A 167 9.58 11.71 -10.97
N ASP A 168 9.99 12.75 -10.25
CA ASP A 168 11.40 13.00 -9.90
C ASP A 168 11.87 12.16 -8.70
N GLY A 169 11.00 11.28 -8.19
CA GLY A 169 11.23 10.47 -7.00
C GLY A 169 12.04 9.19 -7.25
N GLN A 170 12.66 8.69 -6.18
CA GLN A 170 13.30 7.38 -6.16
C GLN A 170 12.29 6.22 -6.13
N VAL A 171 10.99 6.50 -5.96
CA VAL A 171 9.93 5.49 -5.79
C VAL A 171 9.01 5.48 -7.01
N GLN A 172 8.73 4.29 -7.56
CA GLN A 172 7.73 4.09 -8.62
C GLN A 172 6.33 3.91 -8.03
N ASN A 173 6.20 3.04 -7.04
CA ASN A 173 4.95 2.83 -6.32
C ASN A 173 5.21 2.22 -4.94
N ILE A 174 4.19 2.36 -4.09
CA ILE A 174 4.13 1.79 -2.76
C ILE A 174 2.83 0.99 -2.68
N SER A 175 2.88 -0.24 -2.18
CA SER A 175 1.67 -1.02 -1.90
C SER A 175 1.58 -1.29 -0.41
N VAL A 176 0.43 -1.00 0.20
CA VAL A 176 0.17 -1.22 1.62
C VAL A 176 -0.90 -2.29 1.76
N GLY A 177 -0.59 -3.34 2.53
CA GLY A 177 -1.48 -4.46 2.81
C GLY A 177 -2.03 -4.38 4.23
N PHE A 178 -3.34 -4.44 4.34
CA PHE A 178 -4.07 -4.40 5.61
C PHE A 178 -4.72 -5.74 5.93
N ARG A 179 -4.60 -6.16 7.18
CA ARG A 179 -5.36 -7.29 7.72
C ARG A 179 -6.63 -6.76 8.37
N LEU A 180 -7.78 -7.32 8.02
CA LEU A 180 -9.02 -7.03 8.71
C LEU A 180 -9.09 -7.86 10.00
N THR A 181 -9.37 -7.18 11.10
CA THR A 181 -9.57 -7.78 12.42
C THR A 181 -10.89 -7.30 13.01
N ALA A 182 -11.33 -7.90 14.12
CA ALA A 182 -12.51 -7.42 14.84
C ALA A 182 -12.32 -5.99 15.39
N GLN A 183 -11.07 -5.56 15.56
CA GLN A 183 -10.68 -4.26 16.12
C GLN A 183 -10.44 -3.20 15.05
N GLY A 184 -10.53 -3.55 13.77
CA GLY A 184 -10.31 -2.65 12.64
C GLY A 184 -9.26 -3.16 11.65
N SER A 185 -8.61 -2.23 10.95
CA SER A 185 -7.61 -2.54 9.93
C SER A 185 -6.19 -2.44 10.51
N GLU A 186 -5.44 -3.53 10.49
CA GLU A 186 -4.05 -3.58 10.95
C GLU A 186 -3.06 -3.50 9.78
N LEU A 187 -1.94 -2.82 9.98
CA LEU A 187 -0.84 -2.84 9.02
C LEU A 187 -0.18 -4.22 9.01
N ALA A 188 -0.19 -4.89 7.85
CA ALA A 188 0.36 -6.22 7.69
C ALA A 188 1.54 -6.30 6.71
N SER A 189 1.53 -5.46 5.67
CA SER A 189 2.61 -5.45 4.69
C SER A 189 2.80 -4.08 4.06
N LEU A 190 4.03 -3.82 3.62
CA LEU A 190 4.41 -2.63 2.89
C LEU A 190 5.44 -3.01 1.83
N GLU A 191 5.13 -2.71 0.58
CA GLU A 191 5.99 -2.98 -0.55
C GLU A 191 6.38 -1.67 -1.23
N ILE A 192 7.65 -1.51 -1.56
CA ILE A 192 8.15 -0.44 -2.40
C ILE A 192 8.78 -1.04 -3.65
N LEU A 193 8.41 -0.48 -4.79
CA LEU A 193 9.20 -0.58 -6.01
C LEU A 193 9.88 0.77 -6.26
N ASP A 194 11.21 0.76 -6.31
CA ASP A 194 12.01 1.95 -6.57
C ASP A 194 12.25 2.16 -8.08
N SER A 195 12.72 3.33 -8.47
CA SER A 195 12.97 3.71 -9.88
C SER A 195 14.11 2.92 -10.53
N PHE A 196 14.92 2.20 -9.75
CA PHE A 196 15.97 1.30 -10.23
C PHE A 196 15.50 -0.16 -10.34
N GLY A 197 14.23 -0.45 -10.02
CA GLY A 197 13.66 -1.80 -10.06
C GLY A 197 13.97 -2.64 -8.82
N GLN A 198 14.53 -2.05 -7.77
CA GLN A 198 14.67 -2.69 -6.47
C GLN A 198 13.29 -2.83 -5.82
N ARG A 199 13.00 -4.01 -5.30
CA ARG A 199 11.77 -4.29 -4.55
C ARG A 199 12.10 -4.48 -3.08
N SER A 200 11.50 -3.67 -2.22
CA SER A 200 11.57 -3.82 -0.76
C SER A 200 10.21 -4.25 -0.23
N VAL A 201 10.13 -5.42 0.39
CA VAL A 201 8.92 -5.92 1.05
C VAL A 201 9.14 -5.96 2.54
N MET A 202 8.29 -5.29 3.31
CA MET A 202 8.31 -5.31 4.77
C MET A 202 7.02 -5.94 5.27
N THR A 203 7.13 -7.07 5.96
CA THR A 203 5.99 -7.79 6.55
C THR A 203 5.96 -7.54 8.04
N PHE A 204 4.81 -7.14 8.55
CA PHE A 204 4.63 -6.77 9.95
C PHE A 204 3.94 -7.87 10.75
N SER A 205 4.33 -7.99 12.02
CA SER A 205 3.76 -8.92 12.98
C SER A 205 3.65 -8.26 14.35
N ARG A 206 2.82 -8.83 15.24
CA ARG A 206 2.56 -8.30 16.59
C ARG A 206 2.17 -6.81 16.55
N PHE A 207 1.29 -6.46 15.62
CA PHE A 207 0.83 -5.09 15.47
C PHE A 207 0.03 -4.67 16.70
N GLU A 208 0.42 -3.58 17.31
CA GLU A 208 -0.23 -2.94 18.45
C GLU A 208 -0.72 -1.56 17.99
N ALA A 209 -2.04 -1.38 17.94
CA ALA A 209 -2.66 -0.10 17.60
C ALA A 209 -2.74 0.81 18.83
N ASN A 210 -2.43 2.08 18.64
CA ASN A 210 -2.53 3.13 19.66
C ASN A 210 -1.77 2.88 20.99
N PRO A 211 -0.53 2.33 20.99
CA PRO A 211 0.27 2.29 22.19
C PRO A 211 0.56 3.70 22.71
N THR A 212 0.71 3.81 24.03
CA THR A 212 1.13 5.06 24.67
C THR A 212 2.65 5.21 24.56
N PHE A 213 3.10 6.33 24.01
CA PHE A 213 4.51 6.71 23.95
C PHE A 213 4.76 7.95 24.81
N SER A 214 5.93 8.03 25.45
CA SER A 214 6.34 9.26 26.13
C SER A 214 6.70 10.36 25.12
N ALA A 215 6.67 11.63 25.56
CA ALA A 215 7.02 12.77 24.71
C ALA A 215 8.45 12.71 24.16
N SER A 216 9.38 12.09 24.91
CA SER A 216 10.77 11.91 24.51
C SER A 216 11.01 10.66 23.68
N HIS A 217 10.00 9.80 23.48
CA HIS A 217 10.18 8.49 22.85
C HIS A 217 10.81 8.62 21.47
N PHE A 218 10.40 9.60 20.65
CA PHE A 218 10.91 9.80 19.29
C PHE A 218 12.03 10.83 19.19
N GLN A 219 12.56 11.34 20.31
CA GLN A 219 13.73 12.19 20.29
C GLN A 219 14.98 11.34 20.08
N PHE A 220 15.88 11.78 19.21
CA PHE A 220 17.17 11.13 19.00
C PHE A 220 18.29 11.99 19.58
N LYS A 221 19.13 11.39 20.41
CA LYS A 221 20.36 12.00 20.91
C LYS A 221 21.53 11.19 20.37
N PRO A 222 22.41 11.79 19.56
CA PRO A 222 23.63 11.11 19.10
C PRO A 222 24.42 10.54 20.29
N PRO A 223 24.91 9.29 20.20
CA PRO A 223 25.74 8.72 21.25
C PRO A 223 27.08 9.47 21.34
N ALA A 224 27.76 9.32 22.48
CA ALA A 224 29.04 9.97 22.71
C ALA A 224 30.08 9.50 21.68
N GLY A 225 30.80 10.45 21.10
CA GLY A 225 31.85 10.17 20.11
C GLY A 225 31.35 9.78 18.72
N ALA A 226 30.03 9.86 18.46
CA ALA A 226 29.51 9.60 17.12
C ALA A 226 29.94 10.68 16.13
N ASP A 227 30.30 10.26 14.90
CA ASP A 227 30.52 11.19 13.79
C ASP A 227 29.16 11.66 13.24
N VAL A 228 28.91 12.98 13.24
CA VAL A 228 27.60 13.55 12.89
C VAL A 228 27.70 14.29 11.56
N LEU A 229 27.14 13.69 10.52
CA LEU A 229 27.08 14.24 9.17
C LEU A 229 25.72 14.91 8.91
N ARG A 230 25.74 16.18 8.53
CA ARG A 230 24.52 16.95 8.17
C ARG A 230 24.39 17.06 6.66
N GLN A 231 23.19 16.82 6.13
CA GLN A 231 22.87 16.85 4.70
C GLN A 231 21.67 17.73 4.43
#